data_AF-A0A8C4ZM95-F1
#
_entry.id   AF-A0A8C4ZM95-F1
#
_cell.length_a   1.000
_cell.length_b   1.000
_cell.length_c   1.000
_cell.angle_alpha   90.00
_cell.angle_beta   90.00
_cell.angle_gamma   90.00
#
_symmetry.space_group_name_H-M   'P 1'
#
loop_
_entity.id
_entity.type
_entity.pdbx_description
1 polymer ?
#
loop_
_entity_poly.entity_id
_entity_poly.type
_entity_poly.pdbx_seq_one_letter_code
_entity_poly.pdbx_strand_id
1 'polypeptide(L)'
;MPREIITLQLGQCGNQIGFEFWKQLCAEHGISPEGIVEEFATEGTDRKDVFFYQADDEHYIPRAVLLDLEPRVIHSILNSPYANLYNPENIYLSEHGGGAGNNWASGYSQGEKIHEDIFDIIDREADGSDSLEGFVLCHSIAGGTGSGLGSYLLEKLNDRYPKKLVQTYSVFPNQDEMSDVVVQPYNSLLTLKRLTQNADCVVVLDNTALNRIATDRLHIQNPSFSQINQLVSTIMSASTTTLRYPGYMNNDLIGLIASLIPTPRLHFLMTGYTPLTTDQSVASVRKTTVLDVMRRLLQPKNVMVSTGRDRQTNHCYIAILNIIQGEVDPTQVHKSLQRIRERKLANFIPWGPASIQVALSRKSPYLPSAHRVSGLMMANHTSISSVFYCMACIWTLKCLSVDRMVKTKPDILPKSNPAISVVR
;
A
#
# COMPACT_ATOMS: atom_id res chain seq x y z
N MET A 1 -15.53 13.19 -16.28
CA MET A 1 -15.66 11.73 -16.44
C MET A 1 -15.06 11.10 -15.21
N PRO A 2 -15.74 10.12 -14.60
CA PRO A 2 -15.21 9.38 -13.46
C PRO A 2 -13.87 8.72 -13.86
N ARG A 3 -12.97 8.59 -12.88
CA ARG A 3 -11.66 7.95 -13.03
C ARG A 3 -11.66 6.75 -12.10
N GLU A 4 -12.26 5.66 -12.55
CA GLU A 4 -12.51 4.52 -11.69
C GLU A 4 -11.25 3.72 -11.45
N ILE A 5 -11.10 3.20 -10.24
CA ILE A 5 -9.95 2.40 -9.83
C ILE A 5 -10.43 1.08 -9.26
N ILE A 6 -9.91 -0.02 -9.80
CA ILE A 6 -10.20 -1.36 -9.31
C ILE A 6 -9.13 -1.76 -8.30
N THR A 7 -9.55 -2.13 -7.10
CA THR A 7 -8.64 -2.61 -6.05
C THR A 7 -8.56 -4.13 -6.06
N LEU A 8 -7.37 -4.66 -6.27
CA LEU A 8 -7.09 -6.10 -6.27
C LEU A 8 -6.43 -6.49 -4.95
N GLN A 9 -7.13 -7.24 -4.12
CA GLN A 9 -6.66 -7.67 -2.80
C GLN A 9 -6.18 -9.12 -2.87
N LEU A 10 -4.92 -9.35 -2.52
CA LEU A 10 -4.26 -10.64 -2.73
C LEU A 10 -3.68 -11.24 -1.47
N GLY A 11 -4.17 -12.44 -1.17
CA GLY A 11 -3.73 -13.26 -0.05
C GLY A 11 -4.08 -12.64 1.31
N GLN A 12 -3.72 -13.36 2.37
CA GLN A 12 -4.08 -12.98 3.75
C GLN A 12 -3.80 -11.52 4.10
N CYS A 13 -2.60 -11.02 3.83
CA CYS A 13 -2.21 -9.66 4.21
C CYS A 13 -2.93 -8.59 3.35
N GLY A 14 -3.05 -8.83 2.04
CA GLY A 14 -3.74 -7.93 1.13
C GLY A 14 -5.23 -7.78 1.47
N ASN A 15 -5.89 -8.91 1.74
CA ASN A 15 -7.31 -8.96 2.10
C ASN A 15 -7.59 -8.26 3.45
N GLN A 16 -6.75 -8.46 4.47
CA GLN A 16 -6.95 -7.81 5.77
C GLN A 16 -6.73 -6.29 5.72
N ILE A 17 -5.72 -5.83 4.98
CA ILE A 17 -5.47 -4.40 4.80
C ILE A 17 -6.56 -3.76 3.96
N GLY A 18 -6.95 -4.44 2.87
CA GLY A 18 -8.02 -4.02 1.99
C GLY A 18 -9.37 -3.90 2.74
N PHE A 19 -9.67 -4.85 3.62
CA PHE A 19 -10.86 -4.81 4.46
C PHE A 19 -10.91 -3.56 5.36
N GLU A 20 -9.84 -3.27 6.10
CA GLU A 20 -9.77 -2.06 6.94
C GLU A 20 -9.75 -0.77 6.10
N PHE A 21 -9.21 -0.81 4.88
CA PHE A 21 -9.24 0.31 3.93
C PHE A 21 -10.66 0.65 3.48
N TRP A 22 -11.46 -0.34 3.06
CA TRP A 22 -12.84 -0.11 2.66
C TRP A 22 -13.73 0.34 3.82
N LYS A 23 -13.54 -0.24 5.00
CA LYS A 23 -14.20 0.21 6.23
C LYS A 23 -13.91 1.70 6.52
N GLN A 24 -12.65 2.10 6.37
CA GLN A 24 -12.26 3.50 6.53
C GLN A 24 -12.90 4.40 5.46
N LEU A 25 -12.99 3.95 4.20
CA LEU A 25 -13.66 4.69 3.14
C LEU A 25 -15.16 4.85 3.41
N CYS A 26 -15.86 3.80 3.82
CA CYS A 26 -17.27 3.86 4.20
C CYS A 26 -17.50 4.91 5.30
N ALA A 27 -16.67 4.89 6.36
CA ALA A 27 -16.75 5.89 7.42
C ALA A 27 -16.45 7.32 6.94
N GLU A 28 -15.52 7.50 6.00
CA GLU A 28 -15.19 8.81 5.44
C GLU A 28 -16.25 9.36 4.49
N HIS A 29 -17.00 8.49 3.82
CA HIS A 29 -18.05 8.87 2.87
C HIS A 29 -19.47 8.82 3.47
N GLY A 30 -19.61 8.43 4.74
CA GLY A 30 -20.90 8.29 5.41
C GLY A 30 -21.75 7.18 4.81
N ILE A 31 -21.11 6.07 4.42
CA ILE A 31 -21.76 4.88 3.88
C ILE A 31 -21.85 3.85 5.02
N SER A 32 -23.03 3.28 5.23
CA SER A 32 -23.24 2.23 6.21
C SER A 32 -22.52 0.93 5.80
N PRO A 33 -22.33 -0.03 6.72
CA PRO A 33 -21.78 -1.35 6.39
C PRO A 33 -22.57 -2.13 5.34
N GLU A 34 -23.85 -1.81 5.16
CA GLU A 34 -24.73 -2.39 4.15
C GLU A 34 -24.58 -1.74 2.77
N GLY A 35 -23.83 -0.63 2.65
CA GLY A 35 -23.62 0.08 1.38
C GLY A 35 -24.58 1.23 1.13
N ILE A 36 -25.46 1.57 2.08
CA ILE A 36 -26.43 2.66 1.95
C ILE A 36 -25.79 3.97 2.44
N VAL A 37 -26.00 5.06 1.71
CA VAL A 37 -25.55 6.40 2.14
C VAL A 37 -26.46 6.91 3.26
N GLU A 38 -25.85 7.32 4.35
CA GLU A 38 -26.57 7.92 5.48
C GLU A 38 -27.15 9.29 5.08
N GLU A 39 -28.30 9.67 5.65
CA GLU A 39 -29.02 10.90 5.28
C GLU A 39 -28.14 12.15 5.37
N PHE A 40 -27.26 12.22 6.38
CA PHE A 40 -26.33 13.34 6.58
C PHE A 40 -25.22 13.43 5.52
N ALA A 41 -25.03 12.37 4.72
CA ALA A 41 -23.98 12.26 3.70
C ALA A 41 -24.47 12.45 2.25
N THR A 42 -25.77 12.63 2.07
CA THR A 42 -26.43 12.82 0.75
C THR A 42 -26.02 14.13 0.06
N GLU A 43 -25.77 15.20 0.83
CA GLU A 43 -25.40 16.52 0.32
C GLU A 43 -23.87 16.72 0.17
N GLY A 44 -23.09 15.66 0.36
CA GLY A 44 -21.62 15.70 0.27
C GLY A 44 -21.12 16.10 -1.12
N THR A 45 -20.05 16.91 -1.18
CA THR A 45 -19.35 17.26 -2.44
C THR A 45 -18.24 16.26 -2.81
N ASP A 46 -18.28 15.06 -2.21
CA ASP A 46 -17.30 14.01 -2.35
C ASP A 46 -17.56 13.14 -3.59
N ARG A 47 -16.48 12.70 -4.25
CA ARG A 47 -16.53 11.79 -5.39
C ARG A 47 -16.46 10.35 -4.90
N LYS A 48 -17.64 9.74 -4.73
CA LYS A 48 -17.79 8.35 -4.29
C LYS A 48 -17.53 7.36 -5.45
N ASP A 49 -17.84 7.78 -6.67
CA ASP A 49 -17.74 7.07 -7.95
C ASP A 49 -16.33 6.60 -8.37
N VAL A 50 -15.27 7.15 -7.75
CA VAL A 50 -13.88 6.75 -8.03
C VAL A 50 -13.61 5.32 -7.58
N PHE A 51 -14.12 4.94 -6.40
CA PHE A 51 -13.86 3.64 -5.78
C PHE A 51 -15.12 2.78 -5.64
N PHE A 52 -16.29 3.39 -5.59
CA PHE A 52 -17.57 2.70 -5.52
C PHE A 52 -18.29 2.81 -6.86
N TYR A 53 -19.04 1.79 -7.24
CA TYR A 53 -20.11 1.92 -8.22
C TYR A 53 -21.44 1.94 -7.49
N GLN A 54 -22.42 2.66 -8.05
CA GLN A 54 -23.76 2.73 -7.52
C GLN A 54 -24.63 1.68 -8.21
N ALA A 55 -25.19 0.77 -7.43
CA ALA A 55 -26.17 -0.20 -7.91
C ALA A 55 -27.57 0.46 -8.07
N ASP A 56 -28.47 -0.21 -8.79
CA ASP A 56 -29.82 0.28 -9.11
C ASP A 56 -30.67 0.56 -7.86
N ASP A 57 -30.33 -0.06 -6.73
CA ASP A 57 -30.99 0.08 -5.42
C ASP A 57 -30.31 1.12 -4.51
N GLU A 58 -29.54 2.04 -5.09
CA GLU A 58 -28.76 3.08 -4.41
C GLU A 58 -27.66 2.56 -3.46
N HIS A 59 -27.30 1.28 -3.55
CA HIS A 59 -26.18 0.72 -2.79
C HIS A 59 -24.85 1.06 -3.46
N TYR A 60 -23.90 1.53 -2.66
CA TYR A 60 -22.53 1.78 -3.09
C TYR A 60 -21.69 0.53 -2.86
N ILE A 61 -21.32 -0.12 -3.95
CA ILE A 61 -20.54 -1.35 -3.94
C ILE A 61 -19.08 -1.02 -4.28
N PRO A 62 -18.10 -1.50 -3.50
CA PRO A 62 -16.69 -1.23 -3.75
C PRO A 62 -16.22 -1.96 -5.01
N ARG A 63 -15.48 -1.27 -5.87
CA ARG A 63 -14.75 -1.85 -7.01
C ARG A 63 -13.52 -2.63 -6.50
N ALA A 64 -13.78 -3.72 -5.80
CA ALA A 64 -12.80 -4.54 -5.12
C ALA A 64 -12.91 -6.00 -5.54
N VAL A 65 -11.78 -6.60 -5.90
CA VAL A 65 -11.66 -8.03 -6.17
C VAL A 65 -10.82 -8.67 -5.07
N LEU A 66 -11.39 -9.67 -4.40
CA LEU A 66 -10.75 -10.38 -3.29
C LEU A 66 -10.29 -11.75 -3.78
N LEU A 67 -8.99 -11.99 -3.73
CA LEU A 67 -8.37 -13.20 -4.24
C LEU A 67 -7.56 -13.86 -3.13
N ASP A 68 -7.97 -15.04 -2.69
CA ASP A 68 -7.18 -15.87 -1.78
C ASP A 68 -7.25 -17.35 -2.16
N LEU A 69 -6.12 -18.03 -1.96
CA LEU A 69 -6.04 -19.49 -2.09
C LEU A 69 -6.43 -20.18 -0.77
N GLU A 70 -6.55 -19.41 0.31
CA GLU A 70 -6.98 -19.90 1.63
C GLU A 70 -8.31 -19.27 2.05
N PRO A 71 -9.29 -20.07 2.50
CA PRO A 71 -10.62 -19.54 2.77
C PRO A 71 -10.74 -18.78 4.09
N ARG A 72 -9.78 -18.95 5.01
CA ARG A 72 -9.85 -18.45 6.39
C ARG A 72 -10.12 -16.95 6.47
N VAL A 73 -9.42 -16.15 5.68
CA VAL A 73 -9.49 -14.69 5.78
C VAL A 73 -10.76 -14.17 5.12
N ILE A 74 -11.11 -14.70 3.95
CA ILE A 74 -12.34 -14.36 3.24
C ILE A 74 -13.56 -14.72 4.08
N HIS A 75 -13.59 -15.91 4.69
CA HIS A 75 -14.68 -16.30 5.61
C HIS A 75 -14.81 -15.34 6.80
N SER A 76 -13.70 -14.81 7.31
CA SER A 76 -13.75 -13.79 8.38
C SER A 76 -14.36 -12.47 7.90
N ILE A 77 -14.16 -12.10 6.63
CA ILE A 77 -14.75 -10.90 6.01
C ILE A 77 -16.24 -11.12 5.75
N LEU A 78 -16.62 -12.29 5.23
CA LEU A 78 -18.02 -12.67 4.97
C LEU A 78 -18.87 -12.86 6.24
N ASN A 79 -18.22 -13.07 7.39
CA ASN A 79 -18.90 -13.09 8.70
C ASN A 79 -18.87 -11.73 9.41
N SER A 80 -18.30 -10.71 8.78
CA SER A 80 -18.22 -9.36 9.33
C SER A 80 -19.49 -8.57 9.03
N PRO A 81 -19.77 -7.44 9.72
CA PRO A 81 -20.92 -6.60 9.40
C PRO A 81 -20.84 -5.97 7.99
N TYR A 82 -19.65 -5.94 7.38
CA TYR A 82 -19.43 -5.42 6.03
C TYR A 82 -19.52 -6.52 4.96
N ALA A 83 -20.04 -7.71 5.29
CA ALA A 83 -20.15 -8.80 4.32
C ALA A 83 -21.03 -8.44 3.12
N ASN A 84 -22.13 -7.73 3.38
CA ASN A 84 -23.10 -7.31 2.36
C ASN A 84 -22.59 -6.16 1.48
N LEU A 85 -21.51 -5.48 1.89
CA LEU A 85 -20.91 -4.41 1.10
C LEU A 85 -20.27 -4.96 -0.19
N TYR A 86 -19.63 -6.12 -0.12
CA TYR A 86 -18.89 -6.67 -1.26
C TYR A 86 -19.81 -7.43 -2.20
N ASN A 87 -19.59 -7.28 -3.51
CA ASN A 87 -20.22 -8.15 -4.49
C ASN A 87 -19.65 -9.58 -4.33
N PRO A 88 -20.46 -10.61 -4.04
CA PRO A 88 -19.99 -11.98 -3.90
C PRO A 88 -19.34 -12.51 -5.18
N GLU A 89 -19.73 -12.00 -6.36
CA GLU A 89 -19.12 -12.41 -7.63
C GLU A 89 -17.68 -11.92 -7.79
N ASN A 90 -17.24 -10.93 -7.00
CA ASN A 90 -15.89 -10.39 -7.04
C ASN A 90 -14.93 -11.07 -6.06
N ILE A 91 -15.40 -12.13 -5.40
CA ILE A 91 -14.63 -12.89 -4.42
C ILE A 91 -14.29 -14.23 -5.04
N TYR A 92 -13.00 -14.46 -5.27
CA TYR A 92 -12.50 -15.76 -5.67
C TYR A 92 -12.02 -16.54 -4.46
N LEU A 93 -12.56 -17.76 -4.32
CA LEU A 93 -12.15 -18.73 -3.31
C LEU A 93 -11.78 -20.03 -4.01
N SER A 94 -10.58 -20.55 -3.78
CA SER A 94 -10.21 -21.85 -4.36
C SER A 94 -11.02 -22.99 -3.72
N GLU A 95 -11.75 -23.76 -4.55
CA GLU A 95 -12.52 -24.93 -4.11
C GLU A 95 -11.64 -26.01 -3.44
N HIS A 96 -10.37 -26.09 -3.84
CA HIS A 96 -9.45 -27.12 -3.35
C HIS A 96 -8.76 -26.77 -2.02
N GLY A 97 -8.98 -25.55 -1.49
CA GLY A 97 -8.45 -25.12 -0.18
C GLY A 97 -6.93 -25.23 -0.01
N GLY A 98 -6.20 -25.44 -1.12
CA GLY A 98 -4.77 -25.70 -1.14
C GLY A 98 -3.99 -24.40 -1.21
N GLY A 99 -3.88 -23.71 -0.06
CA GLY A 99 -3.10 -22.48 0.04
C GLY A 99 -1.70 -22.60 -0.58
N ALA A 100 -1.09 -21.47 -0.93
CA ALA A 100 0.24 -21.47 -1.54
C ALA A 100 1.37 -21.99 -0.61
N GLY A 101 1.09 -22.24 0.68
CA GLY A 101 2.04 -22.85 1.62
C GLY A 101 3.31 -22.03 1.81
N ASN A 102 3.20 -20.70 1.77
CA ASN A 102 4.33 -19.75 1.77
C ASN A 102 5.35 -19.97 0.63
N ASN A 103 4.97 -20.62 -0.47
CA ASN A 103 5.84 -20.87 -1.62
C ASN A 103 5.40 -20.04 -2.83
N TRP A 104 6.28 -19.13 -3.29
CA TRP A 104 6.04 -18.31 -4.48
C TRP A 104 5.69 -19.13 -5.72
N ALA A 105 6.41 -20.23 -5.97
CA ALA A 105 6.19 -21.05 -7.16
C ALA A 105 4.83 -21.75 -7.16
N SER A 106 4.34 -22.13 -5.97
CA SER A 106 2.99 -22.69 -5.81
C SER A 106 1.95 -21.64 -6.16
N GLY A 107 2.05 -20.43 -5.59
CA GLY A 107 1.13 -19.34 -5.90
C GLY A 107 1.12 -18.95 -7.39
N TYR A 108 2.29 -18.93 -8.03
CA TYR A 108 2.41 -18.62 -9.45
C TYR A 108 1.79 -19.71 -10.35
N SER A 109 2.10 -20.99 -10.09
CA SER A 109 1.54 -22.11 -10.86
C SER A 109 0.03 -22.27 -10.65
N GLN A 110 -0.47 -22.00 -9.43
CA GLN A 110 -1.91 -21.97 -9.20
C GLN A 110 -2.57 -20.83 -9.95
N GLY A 111 -1.95 -19.65 -10.01
CA GLY A 111 -2.43 -18.51 -10.80
C GLY A 111 -2.66 -18.82 -12.28
N GLU A 112 -1.82 -19.67 -12.88
CA GLU A 112 -2.00 -20.14 -14.26
C GLU A 112 -3.23 -21.04 -14.43
N LYS A 113 -3.55 -21.87 -13.43
CA LYS A 113 -4.70 -22.79 -13.49
C LYS A 113 -6.02 -22.05 -13.33
N ILE A 114 -6.03 -20.99 -12.55
CA ILE A 114 -7.22 -20.18 -12.21
C ILE A 114 -7.28 -18.89 -13.04
N HIS A 115 -6.56 -18.87 -14.17
CA HIS A 115 -6.43 -17.69 -15.03
C HIS A 115 -7.79 -17.18 -15.50
N GLU A 116 -8.59 -18.05 -16.11
CA GLU A 116 -9.90 -17.71 -16.67
C GLU A 116 -10.81 -17.14 -15.58
N ASP A 117 -10.95 -17.85 -14.45
CA ASP A 117 -11.81 -17.41 -13.34
C ASP A 117 -11.44 -16.02 -12.81
N ILE A 118 -10.14 -15.74 -12.62
CA ILE A 118 -9.71 -14.43 -12.10
C ILE A 118 -9.92 -13.34 -13.15
N PHE A 119 -9.59 -13.61 -14.41
CA PHE A 119 -9.70 -12.59 -15.45
C PHE A 119 -11.14 -12.28 -15.80
N ASP A 120 -12.05 -13.27 -15.82
CA ASP A 120 -13.48 -13.03 -16.00
C ASP A 120 -14.04 -12.04 -14.97
N ILE A 121 -13.62 -12.16 -13.70
CA ILE A 121 -14.00 -11.23 -12.64
C ILE A 121 -13.42 -9.82 -12.89
N ILE A 122 -12.13 -9.72 -13.22
CA ILE A 122 -11.45 -8.44 -13.44
C ILE A 122 -12.02 -7.73 -14.67
N ASP A 123 -12.29 -8.48 -15.74
CA ASP A 123 -12.84 -7.94 -16.98
C ASP A 123 -14.27 -7.46 -16.80
N ARG A 124 -15.11 -8.20 -16.06
CA ARG A 124 -16.46 -7.74 -15.73
C ARG A 124 -16.43 -6.40 -15.00
N GLU A 125 -15.54 -6.23 -14.02
CA GLU A 125 -15.39 -4.97 -13.28
C GLU A 125 -14.80 -3.84 -14.15
N ALA A 126 -13.88 -4.18 -15.06
CA ALA A 126 -13.32 -3.23 -16.01
C ALA A 126 -14.35 -2.76 -17.05
N ASP A 127 -15.17 -3.66 -17.56
CA ASP A 127 -16.25 -3.38 -18.51
C ASP A 127 -17.40 -2.61 -17.84
N GLY A 128 -17.63 -2.83 -16.55
CA GLY A 128 -18.54 -2.05 -15.70
C GLY A 128 -17.99 -0.67 -15.29
N SER A 129 -16.85 -0.23 -15.83
CA SER A 129 -16.25 1.07 -15.58
C SER A 129 -16.32 1.95 -16.84
N ASP A 130 -16.89 3.15 -16.72
CA ASP A 130 -16.99 4.10 -17.84
C ASP A 130 -15.60 4.55 -18.34
N SER A 131 -14.67 4.77 -17.41
CA SER A 131 -13.30 5.21 -17.68
C SER A 131 -12.37 4.71 -16.58
N LEU A 132 -12.04 3.41 -16.67
CA LEU A 132 -11.01 2.78 -15.84
C LEU A 132 -9.67 3.55 -15.94
N GLU A 133 -9.16 4.06 -14.82
CA GLU A 133 -7.85 4.72 -14.74
C GLU A 133 -6.72 3.70 -14.54
N GLY A 134 -6.93 2.73 -13.65
CA GLY A 134 -5.91 1.75 -13.32
C GLY A 134 -6.32 0.75 -12.24
N PHE A 135 -5.34 -0.09 -11.88
CA PHE A 135 -5.45 -1.10 -10.86
C PHE A 135 -4.60 -0.74 -9.65
N VAL A 136 -5.16 -0.95 -8.46
CA VAL A 136 -4.44 -0.84 -7.20
C VAL A 136 -4.29 -2.23 -6.59
N LEU A 137 -3.06 -2.73 -6.52
CA LEU A 137 -2.76 -4.05 -5.98
C LEU A 137 -2.36 -3.97 -4.49
N CYS A 138 -3.12 -4.62 -3.62
CA CYS A 138 -2.81 -4.75 -2.20
C CYS A 138 -2.31 -6.16 -1.92
N HIS A 139 -1.03 -6.30 -1.60
CA HIS A 139 -0.42 -7.63 -1.42
C HIS A 139 0.80 -7.60 -0.48
N SER A 140 1.19 -8.78 0.00
CA SER A 140 2.47 -8.96 0.70
C SER A 140 3.52 -9.54 -0.23
N ILE A 141 4.75 -9.05 -0.14
CA ILE A 141 5.88 -9.58 -0.93
C ILE A 141 6.42 -10.91 -0.38
N ALA A 142 6.07 -11.24 0.87
CA ALA A 142 6.64 -12.37 1.61
C ALA A 142 5.73 -13.61 1.62
N GLY A 143 4.41 -13.43 1.53
CA GLY A 143 3.43 -14.51 1.63
C GLY A 143 3.32 -15.31 0.33
N GLY A 144 2.99 -16.60 0.38
CA GLY A 144 2.93 -17.46 -0.83
C GLY A 144 1.95 -16.94 -1.89
N THR A 145 0.70 -16.66 -1.51
CA THR A 145 -0.35 -16.17 -2.42
C THR A 145 -0.04 -14.73 -2.88
N GLY A 146 0.17 -13.80 -1.93
CA GLY A 146 0.43 -12.39 -2.27
C GLY A 146 1.70 -12.16 -3.09
N SER A 147 2.71 -13.02 -2.95
CA SER A 147 3.95 -12.96 -3.73
C SER A 147 3.80 -13.65 -5.08
N GLY A 148 3.43 -14.94 -5.10
CA GLY A 148 3.36 -15.78 -6.29
C GLY A 148 2.21 -15.42 -7.23
N LEU A 149 0.97 -15.47 -6.72
CA LEU A 149 -0.23 -15.11 -7.49
C LEU A 149 -0.20 -13.62 -7.86
N GLY A 150 0.26 -12.75 -6.95
CA GLY A 150 0.44 -11.33 -7.26
C GLY A 150 1.46 -11.05 -8.36
N SER A 151 2.57 -11.80 -8.38
CA SER A 151 3.56 -11.71 -9.47
C SER A 151 2.96 -12.11 -10.83
N TYR A 152 2.18 -13.19 -10.84
CA TYR A 152 1.47 -13.65 -12.04
C TYR A 152 0.47 -12.61 -12.55
N LEU A 153 -0.35 -12.05 -11.66
CA LEU A 153 -1.33 -11.03 -12.03
C LEU A 153 -0.67 -9.75 -12.55
N LEU A 154 0.43 -9.31 -11.95
CA LEU A 154 1.18 -8.14 -12.45
C LEU A 154 1.67 -8.35 -13.89
N GLU A 155 2.15 -9.54 -14.24
CA GLU A 155 2.54 -9.85 -15.63
C GLU A 155 1.33 -9.80 -16.57
N LYS A 156 0.25 -10.50 -16.22
CA LYS A 156 -0.93 -10.62 -17.08
C LYS A 156 -1.75 -9.34 -17.21
N LEU A 157 -1.84 -8.53 -16.16
CA LEU A 157 -2.49 -7.21 -16.22
C LEU A 157 -1.73 -6.26 -17.14
N ASN A 158 -0.40 -6.27 -17.13
CA ASN A 158 0.40 -5.44 -18.02
C ASN A 158 0.24 -5.86 -19.49
N ASP A 159 0.15 -7.17 -19.76
CA ASP A 159 -0.11 -7.70 -21.11
C ASP A 159 -1.53 -7.34 -21.62
N ARG A 160 -2.54 -7.47 -20.75
CA ARG A 160 -3.96 -7.29 -21.11
C ARG A 160 -4.40 -5.81 -21.12
N TYR A 161 -3.89 -5.02 -20.18
CA TYR A 161 -4.25 -3.62 -19.96
C TYR A 161 -3.03 -2.68 -20.02
N PRO A 162 -2.25 -2.65 -21.13
CA PRO A 162 -0.96 -1.95 -21.20
C PRO A 162 -1.05 -0.41 -21.11
N LYS A 163 -2.26 0.15 -21.23
CA LYS A 163 -2.50 1.61 -21.13
C LYS A 163 -2.99 2.04 -19.76
N LYS A 164 -3.28 1.09 -18.87
CA LYS A 164 -3.82 1.34 -17.54
C LYS A 164 -2.69 1.36 -16.53
N LEU A 165 -2.79 2.21 -15.53
CA LEU A 165 -1.77 2.29 -14.49
C LEU A 165 -1.87 1.11 -13.54
N VAL A 166 -0.72 0.64 -13.05
CA VAL A 166 -0.64 -0.36 -11.99
C VAL A 166 0.13 0.23 -10.80
N GLN A 167 -0.61 0.56 -9.74
CA GLN A 167 -0.03 0.97 -8.47
C GLN A 167 -0.14 -0.16 -7.45
N THR A 168 0.90 -0.39 -6.66
CA THR A 168 0.87 -1.42 -5.61
C THR A 168 1.08 -0.81 -4.22
N TYR A 169 0.35 -1.33 -3.24
CA TYR A 169 0.64 -1.19 -1.82
C TYR A 169 1.25 -2.50 -1.35
N SER A 170 2.58 -2.54 -1.32
CA SER A 170 3.33 -3.76 -1.09
C SER A 170 3.85 -3.78 0.34
N VAL A 171 3.40 -4.76 1.12
CA VAL A 171 3.83 -4.94 2.51
C VAL A 171 5.12 -5.74 2.57
N PHE A 172 6.15 -5.10 3.09
CA PHE A 172 7.48 -5.64 3.31
C PHE A 172 7.51 -6.37 4.65
N PRO A 173 8.18 -7.54 4.72
CA PRO A 173 8.23 -8.34 5.93
C PRO A 173 9.06 -7.67 7.02
N ASN A 174 8.79 -8.04 8.28
CA ASN A 174 9.62 -7.64 9.40
C ASN A 174 11.00 -8.29 9.28
N GLN A 175 12.06 -7.49 9.32
CA GLN A 175 13.45 -7.95 9.22
C GLN A 175 14.10 -8.22 10.58
N ASP A 176 13.56 -7.66 11.67
CA ASP A 176 14.17 -7.72 13.01
C ASP A 176 13.82 -9.02 13.76
N GLU A 177 12.66 -9.60 13.45
CA GLU A 177 12.26 -10.91 13.96
C GLU A 177 12.64 -11.96 12.93
N MET A 178 13.36 -13.02 13.33
CA MET A 178 13.50 -14.19 12.47
C MET A 178 12.10 -14.75 12.22
N SER A 179 11.53 -14.46 11.06
CA SER A 179 10.28 -15.07 10.65
C SER A 179 10.46 -16.59 10.68
N ASP A 180 9.51 -17.32 11.25
CA ASP A 180 9.48 -18.79 11.24
C ASP A 180 9.54 -19.36 9.79
N VAL A 181 9.17 -18.54 8.81
CA VAL A 181 9.18 -18.86 7.38
C VAL A 181 10.56 -18.65 6.76
N VAL A 182 11.33 -19.74 6.62
CA VAL A 182 12.68 -19.71 6.04
C VAL A 182 12.74 -19.26 4.57
N VAL A 183 11.65 -19.41 3.81
CA VAL A 183 11.59 -19.09 2.37
C VAL A 183 11.27 -17.63 2.05
N GLN A 184 10.96 -16.82 3.06
CA GLN A 184 10.52 -15.43 2.89
C GLN A 184 11.43 -14.57 1.99
N PRO A 185 12.79 -14.62 2.11
CA PRO A 185 13.66 -13.81 1.24
C PRO A 185 13.59 -14.20 -0.24
N TYR A 186 13.32 -15.47 -0.55
CA TYR A 186 13.15 -15.92 -1.94
C TYR A 186 11.88 -15.35 -2.55
N ASN A 187 10.75 -15.45 -1.82
CA ASN A 187 9.47 -14.88 -2.24
C ASN A 187 9.58 -13.37 -2.49
N SER A 188 10.20 -12.65 -1.57
CA SER A 188 10.40 -11.21 -1.67
C SER A 188 11.21 -10.82 -2.90
N LEU A 189 12.34 -11.50 -3.16
CA LEU A 189 13.20 -11.15 -4.30
C LEU A 189 12.55 -11.44 -5.66
N LEU A 190 11.86 -12.58 -5.78
CA LEU A 190 11.12 -12.94 -7.00
C LEU A 190 9.99 -11.94 -7.29
N THR A 191 9.27 -11.53 -6.24
CA THR A 191 8.20 -10.53 -6.35
C THR A 191 8.75 -9.15 -6.69
N LEU A 192 9.85 -8.74 -6.06
CA LEU A 192 10.51 -7.46 -6.34
C LEU A 192 10.90 -7.34 -7.81
N LYS A 193 11.39 -8.41 -8.44
CA LYS A 193 11.67 -8.41 -9.87
C LYS A 193 10.43 -8.03 -10.69
N ARG A 194 9.25 -8.58 -10.36
CA ARG A 194 7.99 -8.26 -11.09
C ARG A 194 7.48 -6.87 -10.79
N LEU A 195 7.56 -6.44 -9.53
CA LEU A 195 7.27 -5.06 -9.15
C LEU A 195 8.15 -4.07 -9.93
N THR A 196 9.42 -4.38 -10.18
CA THR A 196 10.29 -3.48 -10.95
C THR A 196 9.98 -3.42 -12.45
N GLN A 197 9.34 -4.45 -13.00
CA GLN A 197 9.14 -4.60 -14.46
C GLN A 197 7.72 -4.23 -14.90
N ASN A 198 6.73 -4.54 -14.07
CA ASN A 198 5.31 -4.52 -14.46
C ASN A 198 4.44 -3.58 -13.62
N ALA A 199 4.98 -2.95 -12.58
CA ALA A 199 4.24 -1.95 -11.81
C ALA A 199 4.79 -0.55 -12.13
N ASP A 200 3.88 0.43 -12.28
CA ASP A 200 4.24 1.82 -12.52
C ASP A 200 4.67 2.52 -11.23
N CYS A 201 4.05 2.15 -10.10
CA CYS A 201 4.32 2.77 -8.80
C CYS A 201 4.18 1.76 -7.66
N VAL A 202 5.18 1.70 -6.77
CA VAL A 202 5.17 0.82 -5.60
C VAL A 202 5.24 1.66 -4.33
N VAL A 203 4.16 1.68 -3.57
CA VAL A 203 4.14 2.25 -2.23
C VAL A 203 4.65 1.21 -1.25
N VAL A 204 5.81 1.48 -0.65
CA VAL A 204 6.49 0.55 0.26
C VAL A 204 5.94 0.73 1.67
N LEU A 205 5.43 -0.37 2.24
CA LEU A 205 4.93 -0.43 3.62
C LEU A 205 5.78 -1.42 4.41
N ASP A 206 6.68 -0.93 5.26
CA ASP A 206 7.60 -1.77 6.02
C ASP A 206 7.04 -2.10 7.41
N ASN A 207 6.77 -3.38 7.67
CA ASN A 207 6.28 -3.84 8.95
C ASN A 207 7.24 -3.54 10.12
N THR A 208 8.56 -3.53 9.89
CA THR A 208 9.52 -3.14 10.94
C THR A 208 9.31 -1.68 11.36
N ALA A 209 9.15 -0.79 10.38
CA ALA A 209 8.90 0.63 10.64
C ALA A 209 7.51 0.87 11.25
N LEU A 210 6.49 0.17 10.77
CA LEU A 210 5.12 0.26 11.28
C LEU A 210 5.03 -0.21 12.74
N ASN A 211 5.69 -1.33 13.09
CA ASN A 211 5.79 -1.82 14.47
C ASN A 211 6.48 -0.79 15.37
N ARG A 212 7.63 -0.26 14.94
CA ARG A 212 8.34 0.79 15.68
C ARG A 212 7.44 2.02 15.92
N ILE A 213 6.69 2.45 14.90
CA ILE A 213 5.77 3.59 15.03
C ILE A 213 4.65 3.28 16.03
N ALA A 214 4.07 2.08 15.98
CA ALA A 214 3.02 1.68 16.92
C ALA A 214 3.53 1.66 18.37
N THR A 215 4.72 1.14 18.62
CA THR A 215 5.33 1.12 19.96
C THR A 215 5.76 2.51 20.43
N ASP A 216 6.47 3.27 19.59
CA ASP A 216 7.05 4.57 19.98
C ASP A 216 6.00 5.67 20.12
N ARG A 217 4.96 5.68 19.27
CA ARG A 217 4.03 6.80 19.14
C ARG A 217 2.63 6.51 19.63
N LEU A 218 2.15 5.28 19.45
CA LEU A 218 0.85 4.87 19.98
C LEU A 218 0.98 4.26 21.38
N HIS A 219 2.21 4.07 21.88
CA HIS A 219 2.53 3.51 23.18
C HIS A 219 1.94 2.10 23.39
N ILE A 220 1.89 1.33 22.30
CA ILE A 220 1.39 -0.05 22.30
C ILE A 220 2.58 -0.99 22.52
N GLN A 221 2.59 -1.71 23.64
CA GLN A 221 3.71 -2.60 23.99
C GLN A 221 3.85 -3.76 22.99
N ASN A 222 2.73 -4.37 22.57
CA ASN A 222 2.70 -5.47 21.61
C ASN A 222 1.66 -5.15 20.51
N PRO A 223 2.08 -4.54 19.39
CA PRO A 223 1.15 -4.17 18.32
C PRO A 223 0.56 -5.41 17.64
N SER A 224 -0.76 -5.50 17.58
CA SER A 224 -1.46 -6.55 16.83
C SER A 224 -1.50 -6.23 15.34
N PHE A 225 -1.66 -7.26 14.49
CA PHE A 225 -1.86 -7.05 13.06
C PHE A 225 -3.06 -6.15 12.74
N SER A 226 -4.13 -6.19 13.53
CA SER A 226 -5.28 -5.28 13.36
C SER A 226 -4.89 -3.81 13.53
N GLN A 227 -4.06 -3.48 14.52
CA GLN A 227 -3.60 -2.10 14.75
C GLN A 227 -2.63 -1.62 13.66
N ILE A 228 -1.77 -2.51 13.17
CA ILE A 228 -0.89 -2.21 12.04
C ILE A 228 -1.72 -1.97 10.78
N ASN A 229 -2.72 -2.81 10.51
CA ASN A 229 -3.59 -2.67 9.35
C ASN A 229 -4.41 -1.38 9.40
N GLN A 230 -4.85 -0.92 10.58
CA GLN A 230 -5.49 0.39 10.75
C GLN A 230 -4.56 1.56 10.41
N LEU A 231 -3.27 1.45 10.78
CA LEU A 231 -2.27 2.45 10.40
C LEU A 231 -2.09 2.47 8.87
N VAL A 232 -1.99 1.28 8.25
CA VAL A 232 -1.89 1.12 6.80
C VAL A 232 -3.11 1.67 6.08
N SER A 233 -4.32 1.35 6.53
CA SER A 233 -5.57 1.81 5.92
C SER A 233 -5.69 3.34 5.96
N THR A 234 -5.26 3.97 7.07
CA THR A 234 -5.20 5.43 7.20
C THR A 234 -4.28 6.06 6.14
N ILE A 235 -3.11 5.45 5.88
CA ILE A 235 -2.16 5.93 4.87
C ILE A 235 -2.71 5.75 3.46
N MET A 236 -3.29 4.59 3.18
CA MET A 236 -3.92 4.30 1.89
C MET A 236 -5.06 5.28 1.62
N SER A 237 -5.95 5.48 2.60
CA SER A 237 -7.01 6.49 2.52
C SER A 237 -6.43 7.89 2.29
N ALA A 238 -5.39 8.27 3.04
CA ALA A 238 -4.77 9.59 2.89
C ALA A 238 -4.16 9.80 1.49
N SER A 239 -3.54 8.78 0.91
CA SER A 239 -2.92 8.85 -0.42
C SER A 239 -3.95 9.00 -1.54
N THR A 240 -5.18 8.51 -1.33
CA THR A 240 -6.26 8.60 -2.32
C THR A 240 -7.20 9.78 -2.08
N THR A 241 -6.94 10.62 -1.06
CA THR A 241 -7.83 11.76 -0.76
C THR A 241 -7.94 12.77 -1.89
N THR A 242 -6.88 13.00 -2.68
CA THR A 242 -6.95 13.95 -3.81
C THR A 242 -7.82 13.42 -4.95
N LEU A 243 -8.03 12.11 -5.03
CA LEU A 243 -8.90 11.47 -6.02
C LEU A 243 -10.37 11.55 -5.59
N ARG A 244 -10.63 11.27 -4.30
CA ARG A 244 -11.99 11.20 -3.72
C ARG A 244 -12.58 12.56 -3.36
N TYR A 245 -11.76 13.50 -2.92
CA TYR A 245 -12.19 14.86 -2.62
C TYR A 245 -11.63 15.80 -3.68
N PRO A 246 -12.48 16.46 -4.48
CA PRO A 246 -12.03 17.27 -5.61
C PRO A 246 -11.10 18.40 -5.13
N GLY A 247 -9.84 18.32 -5.54
CA GLY A 247 -8.80 19.33 -5.31
C GLY A 247 -8.49 20.14 -6.58
N TYR A 248 -7.47 21.00 -6.49
CA TYR A 248 -6.98 21.76 -7.66
C TYR A 248 -5.83 21.05 -8.39
N MET A 249 -5.05 20.21 -7.69
CA MET A 249 -3.86 19.53 -8.23
C MET A 249 -3.89 18.05 -7.90
N ASN A 250 -3.38 17.22 -8.84
CA ASN A 250 -3.22 15.77 -8.70
C ASN A 250 -4.53 15.03 -8.34
N ASN A 251 -5.61 15.35 -9.07
CA ASN A 251 -6.91 14.72 -8.94
C ASN A 251 -7.04 13.37 -9.65
N ASP A 252 -6.01 13.00 -10.42
CA ASP A 252 -5.92 11.77 -11.18
C ASP A 252 -4.67 11.00 -10.70
N LEU A 253 -4.74 9.67 -10.70
CA LEU A 253 -3.64 8.77 -10.31
C LEU A 253 -2.38 9.01 -11.17
N ILE A 254 -2.57 9.25 -12.47
CA ILE A 254 -1.49 9.61 -13.39
C ILE A 254 -0.77 10.87 -12.92
N GLY A 255 -1.51 11.89 -12.48
CA GLY A 255 -0.94 13.14 -11.99
C GLY A 255 -0.11 12.96 -10.72
N LEU A 256 -0.60 12.14 -9.77
CA LEU A 256 0.14 11.79 -8.56
C LEU A 256 1.44 11.06 -8.90
N ILE A 257 1.38 10.03 -9.74
CA ILE A 257 2.54 9.20 -10.11
C ILE A 257 3.57 10.01 -10.90
N ALA A 258 3.15 10.78 -11.90
CA ALA A 258 4.03 11.58 -12.73
C ALA A 258 4.81 12.63 -11.93
N SER A 259 4.26 13.09 -10.81
CA SER A 259 4.94 14.05 -9.91
C SER A 259 6.07 13.44 -9.07
N LEU A 260 6.04 12.12 -8.86
CA LEU A 260 6.90 11.40 -7.94
C LEU A 260 7.95 10.52 -8.61
N ILE A 261 7.68 10.07 -9.84
CA ILE A 261 8.48 9.05 -10.52
C ILE A 261 9.25 9.69 -11.68
N PRO A 262 10.58 9.87 -11.55
CA PRO A 262 11.41 10.48 -12.59
C PRO A 262 11.75 9.51 -13.72
N THR A 263 11.84 8.21 -13.42
CA THR A 263 12.16 7.14 -14.37
C THR A 263 11.43 5.87 -13.96
N PRO A 264 10.98 5.02 -14.91
CA PRO A 264 10.15 3.85 -14.61
C PRO A 264 10.73 2.83 -13.63
N ARG A 265 12.06 2.81 -13.40
CA ARG A 265 12.70 1.89 -12.44
C ARG A 265 12.87 2.47 -11.03
N LEU A 266 12.69 3.78 -10.86
CA LEU A 266 12.79 4.48 -9.58
C LEU A 266 11.40 4.87 -9.09
N HIS A 267 10.55 3.86 -8.90
CA HIS A 267 9.14 4.01 -8.58
C HIS A 267 8.75 3.51 -7.18
N PHE A 268 9.74 3.27 -6.32
CA PHE A 268 9.51 2.90 -4.93
C PHE A 268 9.36 4.14 -4.06
N LEU A 269 8.15 4.33 -3.54
CA LEU A 269 7.80 5.48 -2.73
C LEU A 269 7.84 5.13 -1.25
N MET A 270 8.49 6.02 -0.48
CA MET A 270 8.49 6.01 0.97
C MET A 270 7.36 6.88 1.47
N THR A 271 6.58 6.37 2.42
CA THR A 271 5.48 7.10 3.04
C THR A 271 5.84 7.61 4.42
N GLY A 272 5.22 8.72 4.81
CA GLY A 272 5.23 9.18 6.19
C GLY A 272 3.93 9.90 6.51
N TYR A 273 3.43 9.74 7.73
CA TYR A 273 2.15 10.31 8.13
C TYR A 273 2.27 11.05 9.46
N THR A 274 1.51 12.13 9.60
CA THR A 274 1.42 12.91 10.84
C THR A 274 0.07 13.61 10.87
N PRO A 275 -0.62 13.69 12.02
CA PRO A 275 -0.26 13.16 13.33
C PRO A 275 -0.56 11.67 13.48
N LEU A 276 0.29 10.99 14.25
CA LEU A 276 0.09 9.63 14.74
C LEU A 276 -0.06 9.74 16.25
N THR A 277 -1.29 9.78 16.72
CA THR A 277 -1.67 9.90 18.12
C THR A 277 -2.90 9.03 18.35
N THR A 278 -2.96 8.36 19.48
CA THR A 278 -4.17 7.65 19.90
C THR A 278 -5.26 8.65 20.30
N ASP A 279 -6.52 8.29 20.08
CA ASP A 279 -7.71 9.08 20.46
C ASP A 279 -7.76 9.40 21.96
N GLN A 280 -7.05 8.61 22.79
CA GLN A 280 -6.93 8.85 24.23
C GLN A 280 -6.00 10.03 24.59
N SER A 281 -5.13 10.45 23.69
CA SER A 281 -4.27 11.61 23.92
C SER A 281 -4.99 12.89 23.54
N VAL A 282 -5.95 13.27 24.39
CA VAL A 282 -6.49 14.64 24.49
C VAL A 282 -5.40 15.57 25.05
N ALA A 283 -4.19 15.48 24.51
CA ALA A 283 -3.05 16.28 24.91
C ALA A 283 -3.31 17.71 24.41
N SER A 284 -3.74 18.56 25.34
CA SER A 284 -3.71 20.03 25.35
C SER A 284 -3.73 20.68 23.97
N VAL A 285 -4.80 21.43 23.68
CA VAL A 285 -5.06 22.28 22.51
C VAL A 285 -3.83 23.10 22.05
N ARG A 286 -2.81 22.46 21.49
CA ARG A 286 -1.75 23.09 20.73
C ARG A 286 -2.26 23.10 19.32
N LYS A 287 -2.47 24.31 18.80
CA LYS A 287 -2.81 24.54 17.40
C LYS A 287 -1.69 23.95 16.54
N THR A 288 -1.85 22.71 16.09
CA THR A 288 -0.93 22.04 15.18
C THR A 288 -0.90 22.86 13.89
N THR A 289 0.22 23.54 13.63
CA THR A 289 0.36 24.40 12.45
C THR A 289 0.80 23.58 11.24
N VAL A 290 0.50 24.07 10.04
CA VAL A 290 0.95 23.48 8.77
C VAL A 290 2.47 23.29 8.77
N LEU A 291 3.21 24.28 9.28
CA LEU A 291 4.67 24.21 9.39
C LEU A 291 5.13 23.07 10.29
N ASP A 292 4.47 22.83 11.42
CA ASP A 292 4.82 21.75 12.33
C ASP A 292 4.58 20.39 11.69
N VAL A 293 3.48 20.24 10.94
CA VAL A 293 3.17 19.02 10.19
C VAL A 293 4.25 18.77 9.14
N MET A 294 4.52 19.74 8.26
CA MET A 294 5.52 19.58 7.19
C MET A 294 6.94 19.32 7.74
N ARG A 295 7.31 19.95 8.86
CA ARG A 295 8.60 19.68 9.51
C ARG A 295 8.67 18.27 10.11
N ARG A 296 7.56 17.76 10.66
CA ARG A 296 7.49 16.39 11.20
C ARG A 296 7.51 15.37 10.08
N LEU A 297 6.86 15.61 8.95
CA LEU A 297 6.87 14.68 7.81
C LEU A 297 8.29 14.37 7.30
N LEU A 298 9.15 15.39 7.27
CA LEU A 298 10.57 15.24 6.89
C LEU A 298 11.43 14.54 7.96
N GLN A 299 10.91 14.30 9.17
CA GLN A 299 11.66 13.59 10.20
C GLN A 299 11.67 12.09 9.91
N PRO A 300 12.84 11.43 9.96
CA PRO A 300 12.95 10.00 9.69
C PRO A 300 12.18 9.12 10.67
N LYS A 301 11.74 9.66 11.81
CA LYS A 301 10.91 8.95 12.79
C LYS A 301 9.48 8.71 12.31
N ASN A 302 8.96 9.55 11.40
CA ASN A 302 7.59 9.44 10.89
C ASN A 302 7.55 8.74 9.52
N VAL A 303 8.71 8.33 9.01
CA VAL A 303 8.83 7.57 7.76
C VAL A 303 8.62 6.09 8.05
N MET A 304 7.80 5.46 7.22
CA MET A 304 7.29 4.09 7.37
C MET A 304 8.14 3.06 6.64
N VAL A 305 9.42 3.38 6.42
CA VAL A 305 10.40 2.49 5.82
C VAL A 305 11.67 2.56 6.66
N SER A 306 12.15 1.39 7.08
CA SER A 306 13.39 1.26 7.84
C SER A 306 14.59 1.38 6.92
N THR A 307 15.02 2.62 6.68
CA THR A 307 16.24 2.85 5.91
C THR A 307 17.43 2.95 6.86
N GLY A 308 18.51 2.21 6.54
CA GLY A 308 19.74 2.20 7.31
C GLY A 308 20.31 3.61 7.43
N ARG A 309 20.63 4.04 8.65
CA ARG A 309 21.26 5.35 8.90
C ARG A 309 22.76 5.26 8.69
N ASP A 310 23.19 4.91 7.48
CA ASP A 310 24.61 4.95 7.21
C ASP A 310 25.01 6.39 6.90
N ARG A 311 25.59 7.07 7.90
CA ARG A 311 26.09 8.45 7.82
C ARG A 311 27.15 8.65 6.73
N GLN A 312 27.68 7.55 6.17
CA GLN A 312 28.68 7.56 5.11
C GLN A 312 28.07 7.69 3.71
N THR A 313 26.76 7.44 3.55
CA THR A 313 26.08 7.49 2.24
C THR A 313 25.29 8.79 2.08
N ASN A 314 25.64 9.58 1.06
CA ASN A 314 24.93 10.83 0.72
C ASN A 314 23.62 10.50 -0.01
N HIS A 315 22.60 10.11 0.74
CA HIS A 315 21.26 9.94 0.19
C HIS A 315 20.58 11.29 -0.08
N CYS A 316 19.77 11.34 -1.13
CA CYS A 316 19.06 12.52 -1.57
C CYS A 316 17.60 12.20 -1.92
N TYR A 317 16.74 13.19 -1.76
CA TYR A 317 15.39 13.19 -2.28
C TYR A 317 15.41 13.51 -3.77
N ILE A 318 14.66 12.72 -4.53
CA ILE A 318 14.41 12.98 -5.94
C ILE A 318 13.12 13.78 -6.08
N ALA A 319 12.05 13.32 -5.44
CA ALA A 319 10.74 13.96 -5.42
C ALA A 319 10.07 13.82 -4.05
N ILE A 320 9.30 14.82 -3.65
CA ILE A 320 8.48 14.81 -2.42
C ILE A 320 7.13 15.42 -2.74
N LEU A 321 6.07 14.68 -2.44
CA LEU A 321 4.69 15.15 -2.44
C LEU A 321 4.16 15.11 -1.01
N ASN A 322 3.72 16.27 -0.51
CA ASN A 322 3.02 16.37 0.76
C ASN A 322 1.53 16.63 0.48
N ILE A 323 0.67 15.69 0.88
CA ILE A 323 -0.78 15.85 0.86
C ILE A 323 -1.18 16.34 2.25
N ILE A 324 -1.59 17.60 2.36
CA ILE A 324 -2.02 18.21 3.62
C ILE A 324 -3.55 18.26 3.62
N GLN A 325 -4.14 17.72 4.67
CA GLN A 325 -5.58 17.55 4.80
C GLN A 325 -6.13 18.41 5.93
N GLY A 326 -7.25 19.08 5.67
CA GLY A 326 -7.99 19.88 6.66
C GLY A 326 -8.15 21.34 6.24
N GLU A 327 -8.58 22.18 7.16
CA GLU A 327 -8.75 23.62 6.91
C GLU A 327 -7.39 24.32 6.92
N VAL A 328 -6.82 24.48 5.72
CA VAL A 328 -5.49 25.05 5.51
C VAL A 328 -5.55 26.24 4.57
N ASP A 329 -4.98 27.36 5.02
CA ASP A 329 -4.76 28.53 4.19
C ASP A 329 -3.51 28.33 3.29
N PRO A 330 -3.65 28.41 1.95
CA PRO A 330 -2.54 28.30 1.01
C PRO A 330 -1.36 29.24 1.30
N THR A 331 -1.61 30.42 1.89
CA THR A 331 -0.53 31.36 2.23
C THR A 331 0.39 30.79 3.32
N GLN A 332 -0.16 30.01 4.26
CA GLN A 332 0.61 29.35 5.31
C GLN A 332 1.47 28.22 4.77
N VAL A 333 0.99 27.52 3.74
CA VAL A 333 1.74 26.48 3.03
C VAL A 333 2.96 27.08 2.35
N HIS A 334 2.78 28.17 1.60
CA HIS A 334 3.89 28.84 0.93
C HIS A 334 4.96 29.35 1.91
N LYS A 335 4.53 29.99 3.02
CA LYS A 335 5.43 30.41 4.12
C LYS A 335 6.16 29.21 4.75
N SER A 336 5.49 28.08 4.87
CA SER A 336 6.08 26.87 5.45
C SER A 336 7.14 26.24 4.54
N LEU A 337 6.85 26.17 3.23
CA LEU A 337 7.80 25.73 2.21
C LEU A 337 9.06 26.61 2.17
N GLN A 338 8.90 27.94 2.24
CA GLN A 338 10.02 28.86 2.28
C GLN A 338 10.95 28.58 3.47
N ARG A 339 10.38 28.41 4.67
CA ARG A 339 11.16 28.10 5.90
C ARG A 339 11.87 26.75 5.83
N ILE A 340 11.26 25.75 5.19
CA ILE A 340 11.90 24.44 4.99
C ILE A 340 13.09 24.56 4.04
N ARG A 341 12.97 25.37 2.99
CA ARG A 341 14.03 25.65 2.02
C ARG A 341 15.20 26.39 2.66
N GLU A 342 14.93 27.44 3.45
CA GLU A 342 15.94 28.21 4.18
C GLU A 342 16.75 27.34 5.15
N ARG A 343 16.09 26.38 5.81
CA ARG A 343 16.72 25.47 6.77
C ARG A 343 17.40 24.25 6.14
N LYS A 344 17.25 24.04 4.83
CA LYS A 344 17.80 22.89 4.09
C LYS A 344 17.51 21.55 4.79
N LEU A 345 16.26 21.34 5.22
CA LEU A 345 15.87 20.12 5.94
C LEU A 345 15.82 18.87 5.04
N ALA A 346 15.79 19.05 3.72
CA ALA A 346 15.83 17.99 2.73
C ALA A 346 17.03 18.22 1.79
N ASN A 347 17.85 17.18 1.63
CA ASN A 347 18.91 17.15 0.63
C ASN A 347 18.31 16.62 -0.66
N PHE A 348 18.34 17.40 -1.72
CA PHE A 348 17.82 16.99 -3.01
C PHE A 348 18.94 16.67 -4.00
N ILE A 349 18.57 15.97 -5.08
CA ILE A 349 19.48 15.71 -6.20
C ILE A 349 20.11 17.01 -6.74
N PRO A 350 21.42 17.02 -7.04
CA PRO A 350 22.12 18.22 -7.50
C PRO A 350 21.89 18.54 -8.98
N TRP A 351 21.43 17.56 -9.77
CA TRP A 351 21.37 17.63 -11.23
C TRP A 351 19.98 17.99 -11.78
N GLY A 352 18.97 18.14 -10.93
CA GLY A 352 17.59 18.36 -11.35
C GLY A 352 16.84 19.40 -10.52
N PRO A 353 15.70 19.91 -11.02
CA PRO A 353 14.86 20.82 -10.28
C PRO A 353 14.23 20.10 -9.09
N ALA A 354 14.63 20.52 -7.89
CA ALA A 354 14.16 19.94 -6.65
C ALA A 354 13.08 20.83 -6.02
N SER A 355 11.85 20.30 -5.92
CA SER A 355 10.77 20.99 -5.23
C SER A 355 9.92 20.03 -4.42
N ILE A 356 9.40 20.54 -3.30
CA ILE A 356 8.39 19.85 -2.50
C ILE A 356 7.05 20.26 -3.09
N GLN A 357 6.37 19.33 -3.73
CA GLN A 357 4.99 19.54 -4.16
C GLN A 357 4.06 19.42 -2.95
N VAL A 358 3.06 20.29 -2.89
CA VAL A 358 2.06 20.27 -1.84
C VAL A 358 0.67 20.23 -2.46
N ALA A 359 -0.07 19.17 -2.16
CA ALA A 359 -1.48 19.07 -2.50
C ALA A 359 -2.31 19.36 -1.25
N LEU A 360 -3.39 20.11 -1.42
CA LEU A 360 -4.34 20.42 -0.37
C LEU A 360 -5.62 19.64 -0.65
N SER A 361 -6.08 18.88 0.34
CA SER A 361 -7.37 18.19 0.29
C SER A 361 -8.21 18.52 1.51
N ARG A 362 -9.53 18.47 1.34
CA ARG A 362 -10.46 18.57 2.46
C ARG A 362 -10.48 17.23 3.21
N LYS A 363 -10.74 17.29 4.51
CA LYS A 363 -11.05 16.08 5.28
C LYS A 363 -12.51 15.70 5.10
N SER A 364 -12.82 14.43 5.34
CA SER A 364 -14.21 14.00 5.51
C SER A 364 -14.91 14.88 6.55
N PRO A 365 -16.12 15.39 6.25
CA PRO A 365 -16.91 16.15 7.22
C PRO A 365 -17.56 15.25 8.28
N TYR A 366 -17.62 13.94 8.05
CA TYR A 366 -18.37 12.98 8.87
C TYR A 366 -17.55 12.40 10.01
N LEU A 367 -16.22 12.35 9.86
CA LEU A 367 -15.34 11.77 10.85
C LEU A 367 -14.82 12.86 11.83
N PRO A 368 -15.10 12.76 13.14
CA PRO A 368 -14.58 13.70 14.12
C PRO A 368 -13.06 13.58 14.22
N SER A 369 -12.35 14.57 13.70
CA SER A 369 -10.89 14.62 13.76
C SER A 369 -10.44 15.49 14.93
N ALA A 370 -9.76 14.89 15.91
CA ALA A 370 -9.13 15.62 17.01
C ALA A 370 -8.09 16.67 16.52
N HIS A 371 -7.51 16.45 15.34
CA HIS A 371 -6.50 17.32 14.74
C HIS A 371 -7.05 18.15 13.58
N ARG A 372 -6.89 19.47 13.65
CA ARG A 372 -7.29 20.39 12.57
C ARG A 372 -6.56 20.13 11.25
N VAL A 373 -5.32 19.65 11.31
CA VAL A 373 -4.46 19.42 10.14
C VAL A 373 -3.79 18.06 10.26
N SER A 374 -3.87 17.26 9.20
CA SER A 374 -3.02 16.07 8.99
C SER A 374 -2.21 16.24 7.71
N GLY A 375 -1.18 15.43 7.57
CA GLY A 375 -0.33 15.40 6.40
C GLY A 375 0.16 14.00 6.13
N LEU A 376 0.17 13.64 4.84
CA LEU A 376 0.85 12.50 4.29
C LEU A 376 2.02 13.01 3.45
N MET A 377 3.15 12.35 3.55
CA MET A 377 4.29 12.51 2.67
C MET A 377 4.43 11.25 1.83
N MET A 378 4.54 11.42 0.52
CA MET A 378 5.00 10.41 -0.42
C MET A 378 6.31 10.92 -1.01
N ALA A 379 7.40 10.20 -0.78
CA ALA A 379 8.73 10.66 -1.17
C ALA A 379 9.49 9.57 -1.93
N ASN A 380 10.14 9.99 -3.00
CA ASN A 380 11.11 9.18 -3.73
C ASN A 380 12.51 9.55 -3.22
N HIS A 381 13.09 8.67 -2.40
CA HIS A 381 14.35 8.92 -1.72
C HIS A 381 15.32 7.76 -1.94
N THR A 382 16.57 8.07 -2.24
CA THR A 382 17.57 7.06 -2.63
C THR A 382 17.92 6.06 -1.51
N SER A 383 17.59 6.34 -0.24
CA SER A 383 17.87 5.41 0.86
C SER A 383 17.03 4.14 0.84
N ILE A 384 15.98 4.07 0.00
CA ILE A 384 15.22 2.83 -0.20
C ILE A 384 16.13 1.68 -0.67
N SER A 385 17.26 1.99 -1.32
CA SER A 385 18.25 0.99 -1.73
C SER A 385 18.81 0.17 -0.57
N SER A 386 18.84 0.71 0.66
CA SER A 386 19.30 -0.04 1.84
C SER A 386 18.39 -1.24 2.13
N VAL A 387 17.08 -1.10 1.89
CA VAL A 387 16.11 -2.16 2.08
C VAL A 387 16.36 -3.30 1.08
N PHE A 388 16.59 -2.95 -0.19
CA PHE A 388 16.93 -3.94 -1.23
C PHE A 388 18.26 -4.62 -0.95
N TYR A 389 19.27 -3.86 -0.51
CA TYR A 389 20.57 -4.41 -0.13
C TYR A 389 20.45 -5.39 1.04
N CYS A 390 19.67 -5.05 2.08
CA CYS A 390 19.42 -5.95 3.21
C CYS A 390 18.78 -7.28 2.75
N MET A 391 17.74 -7.20 1.92
CA MET A 391 17.08 -8.39 1.37
C MET A 391 18.03 -9.25 0.52
N ALA A 392 18.83 -8.62 -0.34
CA ALA A 392 19.83 -9.32 -1.15
C ALA A 392 20.91 -10.00 -0.30
N CYS A 393 21.37 -9.35 0.77
CA CYS A 393 22.33 -9.91 1.72
C CYS A 393 21.76 -11.15 2.43
N ILE A 394 20.54 -11.06 2.96
CA ILE A 394 19.86 -12.19 3.61
C ILE A 394 19.69 -13.36 2.63
N TRP A 395 19.29 -13.07 1.39
CA TRP A 395 19.16 -14.07 0.34
C TRP A 395 20.50 -14.77 0.05
N THR A 396 21.58 -14.00 -0.12
CA THR A 396 22.92 -14.53 -0.38
C THR A 396 23.40 -15.43 0.77
N LEU A 397 23.17 -15.02 2.03
CA LEU A 397 23.50 -15.83 3.21
C LEU A 397 22.72 -17.15 3.25
N LYS A 398 21.44 -17.14 2.88
CA LYS A 398 20.61 -18.36 2.81
C LYS A 398 21.02 -19.28 1.67
N CYS A 399 21.34 -18.76 0.48
CA CYS A 399 21.87 -19.55 -0.63
C CYS A 399 23.18 -20.24 -0.24
N LEU A 400 24.11 -19.49 0.37
CA LEU A 400 25.37 -20.03 0.87
C LEU A 400 25.15 -21.12 1.92
N SER A 401 24.14 -20.99 2.79
CA SER A 401 23.80 -21.99 3.80
C SER A 401 23.21 -23.26 3.18
N VAL A 402 22.36 -23.14 2.17
CA VAL A 402 21.82 -24.29 1.40
C VAL A 402 22.95 -25.00 0.67
N ASP A 403 23.84 -24.27 0.00
CA ASP A 403 25.01 -24.84 -0.67
C ASP A 403 25.98 -25.51 0.32
N ARG A 404 26.17 -24.95 1.51
CA ARG A 404 26.99 -25.57 2.57
C ARG A 404 26.36 -26.86 3.10
N MET A 405 25.03 -26.90 3.27
CA MET A 405 24.31 -28.12 3.66
C MET A 405 24.40 -29.19 2.58
N VAL A 406 24.18 -28.84 1.30
CA VAL A 406 24.29 -29.75 0.15
C VAL A 406 25.71 -30.33 0.05
N LYS A 407 26.75 -29.53 0.31
CA LYS A 407 28.15 -29.98 0.28
C LYS A 407 28.58 -30.83 1.49
N THR A 408 27.91 -30.70 2.64
CA THR A 408 28.32 -31.40 3.89
C THR A 408 27.53 -32.68 4.16
N LYS A 409 26.31 -32.83 3.63
CA LYS A 409 25.51 -34.06 3.72
C LYS A 409 24.70 -34.31 2.43
N PRO A 410 25.30 -34.90 1.39
CA PRO A 410 24.63 -35.15 0.11
C PRO A 410 23.49 -36.19 0.19
N ASP A 411 23.45 -37.06 1.20
CA ASP A 411 22.55 -38.21 1.27
C ASP A 411 21.22 -37.96 2.02
N ILE A 412 20.97 -36.75 2.55
CA ILE A 412 19.79 -36.45 3.40
C ILE A 412 18.75 -35.57 2.70
N LEU A 413 19.05 -34.98 1.54
CA LEU A 413 18.10 -34.13 0.83
C LEU A 413 17.28 -34.98 -0.17
N PRO A 414 15.94 -35.08 -0.02
CA PRO A 414 15.13 -35.70 -1.05
C PRO A 414 15.27 -34.89 -2.33
N LYS A 415 15.55 -35.57 -3.46
CA LYS A 415 15.72 -35.02 -4.82
C LYS A 415 14.48 -34.28 -5.37
N SER A 416 13.49 -33.97 -4.53
CA SER A 416 12.15 -33.53 -4.90
C SER A 416 11.71 -32.25 -4.18
N ASN A 417 12.63 -31.34 -3.84
CA ASN A 417 12.23 -30.01 -3.36
C ASN A 417 12.21 -29.02 -4.55
N PRO A 418 11.03 -28.66 -5.10
CA PRO A 418 10.92 -27.82 -6.28
C PRO A 418 11.52 -26.42 -6.09
N ALA A 419 11.70 -25.96 -4.85
CA ALA A 419 12.40 -24.71 -4.53
C ALA A 419 13.87 -24.69 -4.96
N ILE A 420 14.54 -25.85 -5.08
CA ILE A 420 15.95 -25.95 -5.51
C ILE A 420 16.06 -25.87 -7.04
N SER A 421 15.03 -26.30 -7.78
CA SER A 421 15.04 -26.26 -9.26
C SER A 421 14.92 -24.86 -9.85
N VAL A 422 14.36 -23.91 -9.10
CA VAL A 422 14.22 -22.50 -9.52
C VAL A 422 15.55 -21.72 -9.37
N VAL A 423 16.50 -22.26 -8.61
CA VAL A 423 17.81 -21.62 -8.32
C VAL A 423 18.92 -22.14 -9.23
N ARG A 424 18.70 -23.21 -10.01
CA ARG A 424 19.68 -23.73 -10.99
C ARG A 424 19.49 -23.17 -12.38
#